data_AF-A0A0Q4RU96-F1
#
_entry.id   AF-A0A0Q4RU96-F1
#
_cell.length_a   1.000
_cell.length_b   1.000
_cell.length_c   1.000
_cell.angle_alpha   90.00
_cell.angle_beta   90.00
_cell.angle_gamma   90.00
#
_symmetry.space_group_name_H-M   'P 1'
#
loop_
_entity.id
_entity.type
_entity.pdbx_description
1 polymer ?
#
loop_
_entity_poly.entity_id
_entity_poly.type
_entity_poly.pdbx_seq_one_letter_code
_entity_poly.pdbx_strand_id
1 'polypeptide(L)'
;MLLSFKEQIIEDFLIPSFILNEGEIVIIEIPNGVKFQKISLRLIENITELCSEIKYVEHFKENYFLSKLFPTTIGQYLKKCDGNSTYKNKIYEIEWMKPQIKINSIAGGYRRLLSLYKTLTFTKNIIIDLVGVDPIGGVEIYKILKQNQRENGSAILFDSCNEFEKDCTNFIRAKYIGTDERYKNYNEIMADK
;
A
#
# COMPACT_ATOMS: atom_id res chain seq x y z
N MET A 1 -1.50 8.59 -19.23
CA MET A 1 -2.08 9.17 -18.00
C MET A 1 -3.09 8.19 -17.45
N LEU A 2 -2.86 7.68 -16.23
CA LEU A 2 -3.68 6.65 -15.59
C LEU A 2 -4.68 7.26 -14.59
N LEU A 3 -4.24 8.27 -13.83
CA LEU A 3 -5.06 8.97 -12.85
C LEU A 3 -4.66 10.45 -12.81
N SER A 4 -5.65 11.33 -12.70
CA SER A 4 -5.46 12.75 -12.37
C SER A 4 -6.24 13.05 -11.09
N PHE A 5 -5.52 13.21 -9.98
CA PHE A 5 -6.09 13.52 -8.69
C PHE A 5 -6.08 15.03 -8.46
N LYS A 6 -7.26 15.63 -8.28
CA LYS A 6 -7.38 17.06 -7.97
C LYS A 6 -7.11 17.30 -6.50
N GLU A 7 -6.56 18.47 -6.19
CA GLU A 7 -6.38 18.90 -4.80
C GLU A 7 -7.73 18.86 -4.07
N GLN A 8 -7.73 18.28 -2.88
CA GLN A 8 -8.93 18.18 -2.05
C GLN A 8 -8.57 17.97 -0.57
N ILE A 9 -9.55 18.23 0.29
CA ILE A 9 -9.42 18.08 1.74
C ILE A 9 -9.94 16.70 2.16
N ILE A 10 -9.16 15.97 2.95
CA ILE A 10 -9.52 14.67 3.52
C ILE A 10 -9.16 14.67 5.00
N GLU A 11 -10.16 14.48 5.88
CA GLU A 11 -9.97 14.31 7.33
C GLU A 11 -9.09 15.41 7.98
N ASP A 12 -9.27 16.66 7.54
CA ASP A 12 -8.54 17.88 7.92
C ASP A 12 -7.16 18.09 7.27
N PHE A 13 -6.84 17.29 6.24
CA PHE A 13 -5.60 17.39 5.48
C PHE A 13 -5.87 17.78 4.03
N LEU A 14 -5.21 18.84 3.57
CA LEU A 14 -5.14 19.18 2.16
C LEU A 14 -4.17 18.22 1.48
N ILE A 15 -4.67 17.46 0.52
CA ILE A 15 -3.86 16.58 -0.33
C ILE A 15 -3.64 17.32 -1.66
N PRO A 16 -2.41 17.76 -1.98
CA PRO A 16 -2.11 18.44 -3.24
C PRO A 16 -2.52 17.62 -4.46
N SER A 17 -2.80 18.30 -5.57
CA SER A 17 -3.07 17.62 -6.85
C SER A 17 -1.86 16.85 -7.35
N PHE A 18 -2.08 15.70 -7.97
CA PHE A 18 -1.03 14.93 -8.63
C PHE A 18 -1.59 14.15 -9.82
N ILE A 19 -0.69 13.71 -10.69
CA ILE A 19 -0.98 12.82 -11.81
C ILE A 19 -0.17 11.54 -11.58
N LEU A 20 -0.76 10.40 -11.94
CA LEU A 20 -0.06 9.13 -12.04
C LEU A 20 -0.12 8.67 -13.50
N ASN A 21 1.04 8.44 -14.10
CA ASN A 21 1.20 7.78 -15.39
C ASN A 21 1.65 6.32 -15.21
N GLU A 22 1.59 5.57 -16.31
CA GLU A 22 2.17 4.23 -16.37
C GLU A 22 3.66 4.26 -16.04
N GLY A 23 4.12 3.30 -15.24
CA GLY A 23 5.53 3.22 -14.86
C GLY A 23 5.96 4.26 -13.81
N GLU A 24 5.02 4.90 -13.11
CA GLU A 24 5.33 5.87 -12.06
C GLU A 24 5.04 5.34 -10.65
N ILE A 25 5.81 5.84 -9.69
CA ILE A 25 5.54 5.64 -8.26
C ILE A 25 5.26 7.00 -7.65
N VAL A 26 4.05 7.19 -7.15
CA VAL A 26 3.67 8.35 -6.34
C VAL A 26 3.67 7.92 -4.88
N ILE A 27 4.32 8.69 -4.03
CA ILE A 27 4.23 8.50 -2.58
C ILE A 27 3.39 9.62 -2.00
N ILE A 28 2.43 9.28 -1.13
CA ILE A 28 1.67 10.26 -0.36
C ILE A 28 2.07 10.11 1.10
N GLU A 29 2.85 11.08 1.60
CA GLU A 29 3.19 11.19 3.02
C GLU A 29 1.99 11.74 3.79
N ILE A 30 1.44 10.90 4.67
CA ILE A 30 0.31 11.21 5.54
C ILE A 30 0.72 11.03 7.01
N PRO A 31 0.08 11.73 7.96
CA PRO A 31 0.41 11.60 9.38
C PRO A 31 0.27 10.15 9.87
N ASN A 32 1.21 9.72 10.72
CA ASN A 32 1.15 8.44 11.40
C ASN A 32 0.02 8.41 12.47
N GLY A 33 -0.22 7.23 13.05
CA GLY A 33 -1.16 7.01 14.15
C GLY A 33 -2.60 6.80 13.67
N VAL A 34 -3.57 7.14 14.52
CA VAL A 34 -4.99 6.83 14.28
C VAL A 34 -5.55 7.54 13.04
N LYS A 35 -5.04 8.73 12.71
CA LYS A 35 -5.46 9.47 11.51
C LYS A 35 -4.93 8.83 10.21
N PHE A 36 -3.80 8.09 10.26
CA PHE A 36 -3.24 7.40 9.10
C PHE A 36 -4.29 6.51 8.43
N GLN A 37 -4.94 5.66 9.21
CA GLN A 37 -5.91 4.70 8.69
C GLN A 37 -7.13 5.40 8.08
N LYS A 38 -7.65 6.44 8.73
CA LYS A 38 -8.82 7.18 8.24
C LYS A 38 -8.54 7.88 6.91
N ILE A 39 -7.42 8.62 6.84
CA ILE A 39 -6.99 9.32 5.63
C ILE A 39 -6.72 8.32 4.51
N SER A 40 -5.98 7.23 4.81
CA SER A 40 -5.66 6.18 3.84
C SER A 40 -6.91 5.57 3.23
N LEU A 41 -7.88 5.15 4.06
CA LEU A 41 -9.11 4.52 3.56
C LEU A 41 -9.89 5.47 2.66
N ARG A 42 -10.02 6.74 3.05
CA ARG A 42 -10.73 7.74 2.25
C ARG A 42 -10.02 8.07 0.94
N LEU A 43 -8.69 8.10 0.95
CA LEU A 43 -7.88 8.24 -0.26
C LEU A 43 -8.05 7.03 -1.19
N ILE A 44 -8.01 5.81 -0.66
CA ILE A 44 -8.25 4.58 -1.42
C ILE A 44 -9.62 4.61 -2.09
N GLU A 45 -10.67 4.94 -1.35
CA GLU A 45 -12.03 5.10 -1.88
C GLU A 45 -12.04 6.10 -3.04
N ASN A 46 -11.58 7.34 -2.80
CA ASN A 46 -11.57 8.39 -3.81
C ASN A 46 -10.77 8.01 -5.07
N ILE A 47 -9.58 7.41 -4.89
CA ILE A 47 -8.72 7.03 -6.02
C ILE A 47 -9.35 5.89 -6.82
N THR A 48 -9.92 4.88 -6.15
CA THR A 48 -10.51 3.72 -6.84
C THR A 48 -11.84 4.06 -7.51
N GLU A 49 -12.58 5.06 -7.03
CA GLU A 49 -13.73 5.65 -7.72
C GLU A 49 -13.30 6.42 -8.98
N LEU A 50 -12.17 7.14 -8.92
CA LEU A 50 -11.63 7.88 -10.07
C LEU A 50 -11.00 6.96 -11.14
N CYS A 51 -10.38 5.85 -10.72
CA CYS A 51 -9.71 4.92 -11.62
C CYS A 51 -9.86 3.47 -11.12
N SER A 52 -10.79 2.74 -11.72
CA SER A 52 -11.12 1.36 -11.33
C SER A 52 -10.05 0.31 -11.70
N GLU A 53 -9.10 0.68 -12.57
CA GLU A 53 -7.96 -0.16 -12.97
C GLU A 53 -6.89 -0.25 -11.87
N ILE A 54 -6.79 0.77 -11.03
CA ILE A 54 -5.91 0.79 -9.88
C ILE A 54 -6.55 -0.04 -8.77
N LYS A 55 -5.83 -1.05 -8.25
CA LYS A 55 -6.33 -1.88 -7.14
C LYS A 55 -5.57 -1.62 -5.85
N TYR A 56 -6.33 -1.41 -4.78
CA TYR A 56 -5.73 -1.41 -3.45
C TYR A 56 -5.27 -2.83 -3.08
N VAL A 57 -4.05 -2.92 -2.55
CA VAL A 57 -3.52 -4.12 -1.93
C VAL A 57 -4.24 -4.28 -0.59
N GLU A 58 -5.30 -5.08 -0.56
CA GLU A 58 -6.09 -5.27 0.65
C GLU A 58 -5.30 -6.00 1.74
N HIS A 59 -5.47 -5.54 2.98
CA HIS A 59 -5.05 -6.31 4.15
C HIS A 59 -5.81 -7.63 4.20
N PHE A 60 -5.09 -8.73 4.43
CA PHE A 60 -5.73 -10.03 4.65
C PHE A 60 -6.67 -9.95 5.86
N LYS A 61 -7.95 -10.17 5.61
CA LYS A 61 -9.00 -10.27 6.63
C LYS A 61 -9.61 -11.66 6.56
N GLU A 62 -9.79 -12.26 7.73
CA GLU A 62 -10.48 -13.54 7.87
C GLU A 62 -11.57 -13.41 8.93
N ASN A 63 -12.70 -14.06 8.69
CA ASN A 63 -13.75 -14.12 9.68
C ASN A 63 -13.25 -14.93 10.88
N TYR A 64 -13.26 -14.33 12.08
CA TYR A 64 -12.70 -14.94 13.29
C TYR A 64 -13.20 -16.37 13.55
N PHE A 65 -14.52 -16.60 13.42
CA PHE A 65 -15.11 -17.92 13.62
C PHE A 65 -14.62 -18.96 12.59
N LEU A 66 -14.59 -18.59 11.30
CA LEU A 66 -14.11 -19.47 10.24
C LEU A 66 -12.60 -19.71 10.35
N SER A 67 -11.82 -18.69 10.73
CA SER A 67 -10.36 -18.79 10.91
C SER A 67 -9.94 -19.82 11.96
N LYS A 68 -10.77 -20.02 12.99
CA LYS A 68 -10.49 -20.96 14.08
C LYS A 68 -10.74 -22.41 13.67
N LEU A 69 -11.78 -22.66 12.87
CA LEU A 69 -12.17 -24.00 12.43
C LEU A 69 -11.47 -24.41 11.13
N PHE A 70 -11.28 -23.47 10.21
CA PHE A 70 -10.72 -23.67 8.88
C PHE A 70 -9.79 -22.51 8.53
N PRO A 71 -8.60 -22.41 9.17
CA PRO A 71 -7.65 -21.34 8.89
C PRO A 71 -7.21 -21.36 7.43
N THR A 72 -7.27 -20.21 6.77
CA THR A 72 -6.81 -20.06 5.40
C THR A 72 -5.29 -20.24 5.32
N THR A 73 -4.84 -21.14 4.46
CA THR A 73 -3.41 -21.32 4.17
C THR A 73 -2.95 -20.41 3.03
N ILE A 74 -1.63 -20.17 2.92
CA ILE A 74 -1.02 -19.43 1.81
C ILE A 74 -1.46 -20.02 0.46
N GLY A 75 -1.38 -21.34 0.31
CA GLY A 75 -1.79 -22.03 -0.90
C GLY A 75 -3.25 -21.79 -1.24
N GLN A 76 -4.16 -21.90 -0.25
CA GLN A 76 -5.59 -21.63 -0.46
C GLN A 76 -5.86 -20.17 -0.86
N TYR A 77 -5.17 -19.22 -0.23
CA TYR A 77 -5.31 -17.81 -0.56
C TYR A 77 -4.84 -17.46 -1.96
N LEU A 78 -3.77 -18.14 -2.42
CA LEU A 78 -3.19 -17.95 -3.75
C LEU A 78 -3.87 -18.79 -4.85
N LYS A 79 -4.76 -19.74 -4.52
CA LYS A 79 -5.52 -20.51 -5.52
C LYS A 79 -6.32 -19.63 -6.48
N LYS A 80 -6.75 -18.45 -6.02
CA LYS A 80 -7.53 -17.50 -6.82
C LYS A 80 -6.66 -16.55 -7.66
N CYS A 81 -5.33 -16.66 -7.62
CA CYS A 81 -4.44 -15.83 -8.44
C CYS A 81 -4.49 -16.19 -9.91
N ASP A 82 -4.12 -15.25 -10.78
CA ASP A 82 -3.80 -15.57 -12.16
C ASP A 82 -2.67 -16.61 -12.21
N GLY A 83 -2.93 -17.74 -12.87
CA GLY A 83 -2.00 -18.84 -13.00
C GLY A 83 -0.75 -18.51 -13.82
N ASN A 84 -0.84 -17.50 -14.71
CA ASN A 84 0.23 -17.12 -15.63
C ASN A 84 1.14 -16.00 -15.08
N SER A 85 0.83 -15.46 -13.91
CA SER A 85 1.63 -14.39 -13.32
C SER A 85 2.92 -14.93 -12.68
N THR A 86 4.04 -14.26 -12.99
CA THR A 86 5.34 -14.49 -12.34
C THR A 86 5.29 -14.24 -10.83
N TYR A 87 4.38 -13.37 -10.36
CA TYR A 87 4.23 -13.03 -8.94
C TYR A 87 3.58 -14.11 -8.09
N LYS A 88 2.85 -15.05 -8.70
CA LYS A 88 2.13 -16.11 -7.96
C LYS A 88 3.04 -16.95 -7.06
N ASN A 89 4.25 -17.23 -7.53
CA ASN A 89 5.21 -18.08 -6.83
C ASN A 89 6.29 -17.29 -6.09
N LYS A 90 6.34 -15.95 -6.25
CA LYS A 90 7.37 -15.10 -5.64
C LYS A 90 7.42 -15.22 -4.12
N ILE A 91 6.27 -15.39 -3.47
CA ILE A 91 6.24 -15.56 -2.02
C ILE A 91 6.98 -16.82 -1.55
N TYR A 92 7.06 -17.86 -2.38
CA TYR A 92 7.73 -19.11 -2.04
C TYR A 92 9.26 -19.04 -2.21
N GLU A 93 9.80 -17.94 -2.75
CA GLU A 93 11.24 -17.66 -2.72
C GLU A 93 11.73 -17.37 -1.29
N ILE A 94 10.82 -17.02 -0.38
CA ILE A 94 11.09 -16.94 1.06
C ILE A 94 11.03 -18.35 1.64
N GLU A 95 12.18 -18.89 2.07
CA GLU A 95 12.41 -20.30 2.41
C GLU A 95 11.32 -20.96 3.28
N TRP A 96 10.81 -20.23 4.27
CA TRP A 96 9.85 -20.76 5.25
C TRP A 96 8.38 -20.54 4.84
N MET A 97 8.11 -19.71 3.83
CA MET A 97 6.76 -19.48 3.30
C MET A 97 6.38 -20.66 2.41
N LYS A 98 5.51 -21.55 2.91
CA LYS A 98 5.08 -22.76 2.20
C LYS A 98 3.56 -22.81 2.05
N PRO A 99 2.99 -23.50 1.03
CA PRO A 99 1.54 -23.51 0.77
C PRO A 99 0.66 -23.93 1.95
N GLN A 100 1.18 -24.77 2.85
CA GLN A 100 0.49 -25.27 4.04
C GLN A 100 0.51 -24.31 5.24
N ILE A 101 1.31 -23.25 5.20
CA ILE A 101 1.40 -22.29 6.31
C ILE A 101 0.08 -21.51 6.41
N LYS A 102 -0.42 -21.35 7.64
CA LYS A 102 -1.63 -20.59 7.94
C LYS A 102 -1.32 -19.10 7.88
N ILE A 103 -2.18 -18.30 7.27
CA ILE A 103 -1.91 -16.85 7.11
C ILE A 103 -1.99 -16.12 8.46
N ASN A 104 -2.84 -16.59 9.38
CA ASN A 104 -2.92 -16.01 10.72
C ASN A 104 -1.70 -16.28 11.61
N SER A 105 -0.82 -17.23 11.25
CA SER A 105 0.40 -17.53 12.00
C SER A 105 1.63 -16.75 11.51
N ILE A 106 1.51 -15.93 10.46
CA ILE A 106 2.63 -15.17 9.90
C ILE A 106 2.60 -13.70 10.33
N ALA A 107 3.79 -13.11 10.51
CA ALA A 107 3.94 -11.73 10.96
C ALA A 107 3.35 -10.72 9.95
N GLY A 108 3.02 -9.52 10.43
CA GLY A 108 2.32 -8.48 9.67
C GLY A 108 2.97 -8.14 8.33
N GLY A 109 4.29 -7.90 8.33
CA GLY A 109 5.05 -7.61 7.10
C GLY A 109 4.94 -8.71 6.04
N TYR A 110 5.05 -9.98 6.43
CA TYR A 110 4.89 -11.11 5.49
C TYR A 110 3.45 -11.28 5.00
N ARG A 111 2.44 -10.96 5.83
CA ARG A 111 1.04 -10.89 5.37
C ARG A 111 0.87 -9.79 4.32
N ARG A 112 1.51 -8.64 4.52
CA ARG A 112 1.48 -7.53 3.56
C ARG A 112 2.14 -7.91 2.24
N LEU A 113 3.32 -8.53 2.29
CA LEU A 113 4.01 -9.08 1.11
C LEU A 113 3.16 -10.12 0.37
N LEU A 114 2.49 -11.01 1.10
CA LEU A 114 1.59 -12.00 0.51
C LEU A 114 0.42 -11.34 -0.23
N SER A 115 -0.22 -10.33 0.38
CA SER A 115 -1.27 -9.55 -0.29
C SER A 115 -0.74 -8.83 -1.52
N LEU A 116 0.45 -8.20 -1.44
CA LEU A 116 1.08 -7.50 -2.55
C LEU A 116 1.31 -8.43 -3.74
N TYR A 117 1.99 -9.56 -3.54
CA TYR A 117 2.24 -10.52 -4.61
C TYR A 117 0.95 -11.06 -5.22
N LYS A 118 -0.07 -11.33 -4.41
CA LYS A 118 -1.37 -11.73 -4.91
C LYS A 118 -2.00 -10.67 -5.79
N THR A 119 -2.04 -9.41 -5.34
CA THR A 119 -2.63 -8.31 -6.13
C THR A 119 -1.89 -8.11 -7.44
N LEU A 120 -0.56 -8.21 -7.44
CA LEU A 120 0.28 -8.14 -8.64
C LEU A 120 0.04 -9.27 -9.64
N THR A 121 -0.68 -10.34 -9.25
CA THR A 121 -1.13 -11.34 -10.22
C THR A 121 -2.28 -10.87 -11.11
N PHE A 122 -3.03 -9.85 -10.69
CA PHE A 122 -4.21 -9.37 -11.43
C PHE A 122 -4.01 -8.02 -12.10
N THR A 123 -3.16 -7.17 -11.52
CA THR A 123 -2.90 -5.83 -12.04
C THR A 123 -1.50 -5.38 -11.66
N LYS A 124 -0.91 -4.52 -12.50
CA LYS A 124 0.35 -3.84 -12.19
C LYS A 124 0.13 -2.43 -11.61
N ASN A 125 -1.12 -1.95 -11.59
CA ASN A 125 -1.49 -0.62 -11.12
C ASN A 125 -2.10 -0.74 -9.72
N ILE A 126 -1.38 -0.31 -8.70
CA ILE A 126 -1.74 -0.61 -7.30
C ILE A 126 -1.68 0.60 -6.37
N ILE A 127 -2.45 0.51 -5.27
CA ILE A 127 -2.31 1.36 -4.08
C ILE A 127 -1.89 0.46 -2.92
N ILE A 128 -0.94 0.91 -2.10
CA ILE A 128 -0.46 0.14 -0.95
C ILE A 128 -0.07 1.07 0.21
N ASP A 129 -0.47 0.73 1.43
CA ASP A 129 0.13 1.28 2.66
C ASP A 129 1.12 0.30 3.33
N LEU A 130 1.93 0.83 4.25
CA LEU A 130 2.89 0.10 5.06
C LEU A 130 2.39 -0.22 6.49
N VAL A 131 1.07 -0.21 6.73
CA VAL A 131 0.54 -0.50 8.07
C VAL A 131 0.88 -1.93 8.49
N GLY A 132 1.49 -2.07 9.67
CA GLY A 132 1.91 -3.37 10.21
C GLY A 132 3.17 -3.94 9.56
N VAL A 133 3.94 -3.10 8.86
CA VAL A 133 5.24 -3.41 8.27
C VAL A 133 6.34 -2.69 9.06
N ASP A 134 7.42 -3.40 9.38
CA ASP A 134 8.61 -2.80 9.99
C ASP A 134 9.49 -2.09 8.92
N PRO A 135 10.50 -1.29 9.30
CA PRO A 135 11.33 -0.57 8.33
C PRO A 135 12.01 -1.46 7.29
N ILE A 136 12.46 -2.67 7.66
CA ILE A 136 13.10 -3.60 6.73
C ILE A 136 12.06 -4.10 5.72
N GLY A 137 10.87 -4.48 6.19
CA GLY A 137 9.75 -4.86 5.34
C GLY A 137 9.30 -3.74 4.41
N GLY A 138 9.35 -2.47 4.85
CA GLY A 138 9.04 -1.30 4.03
C GLY A 138 10.00 -1.17 2.85
N VAL A 139 11.30 -1.32 3.10
CA VAL A 139 12.34 -1.34 2.06
C VAL A 139 12.13 -2.50 1.08
N GLU A 140 11.79 -3.69 1.56
CA GLU A 140 11.51 -4.85 0.70
C GLU A 140 10.26 -4.63 -0.18
N ILE A 141 9.18 -4.07 0.38
CA ILE A 141 8.00 -3.68 -0.39
C ILE A 141 8.39 -2.66 -1.46
N TYR A 142 9.16 -1.63 -1.11
CA TYR A 142 9.56 -0.60 -2.05
C TYR A 142 10.40 -1.16 -3.22
N LYS A 143 11.31 -2.11 -2.96
CA LYS A 143 12.04 -2.84 -4.01
C LYS A 143 11.10 -3.55 -4.99
N ILE A 144 10.04 -4.19 -4.48
CA ILE A 144 9.01 -4.83 -5.33
C ILE A 144 8.26 -3.78 -6.15
N LEU A 145 7.94 -2.62 -5.58
CA LEU A 145 7.33 -1.52 -6.33
C LEU A 145 8.25 -1.02 -7.46
N LYS A 146 9.56 -0.88 -7.21
CA LYS A 146 10.54 -0.53 -8.26
C LYS A 146 10.67 -1.61 -9.32
N GLN A 147 10.55 -2.89 -8.96
CA GLN A 147 10.51 -3.97 -9.95
C GLN A 147 9.24 -3.86 -10.81
N ASN A 148 8.06 -3.74 -10.19
CA ASN A 148 6.79 -3.55 -10.88
C ASN A 148 6.82 -2.33 -11.81
N GLN A 149 7.46 -1.23 -11.37
CA GLN A 149 7.70 -0.02 -12.17
C GLN A 149 8.45 -0.32 -13.48
N ARG A 150 9.51 -1.13 -13.42
CA ARG A 150 10.31 -1.53 -14.60
C ARG A 150 9.51 -2.39 -15.58
N GLU A 151 8.42 -3.00 -15.12
CA GLU A 151 7.49 -3.78 -15.95
C GLU A 151 6.27 -2.94 -16.42
N ASN A 152 6.41 -1.60 -16.44
CA ASN A 152 5.39 -0.59 -16.74
C ASN A 152 4.20 -0.58 -15.75
N GLY A 153 4.38 -1.11 -14.55
CA GLY A 153 3.42 -1.00 -13.47
C GLY A 153 3.48 0.35 -12.76
N SER A 154 2.37 0.77 -12.16
CA SER A 154 2.27 2.05 -11.46
C SER A 154 1.87 1.83 -10.01
N ALA A 155 2.36 2.66 -9.10
CA ALA A 155 2.04 2.52 -7.68
C ALA A 155 1.74 3.85 -7.01
N ILE A 156 0.77 3.82 -6.10
CA ILE A 156 0.59 4.85 -5.06
C ILE A 156 0.92 4.22 -3.72
N LEU A 157 1.94 4.73 -3.04
CA LEU A 157 2.37 4.27 -1.72
C LEU A 157 1.93 5.30 -0.67
N PHE A 158 1.21 4.87 0.35
CA PHE A 158 0.95 5.69 1.53
C PHE A 158 1.99 5.38 2.60
N ASP A 159 2.67 6.42 3.05
CA ASP A 159 3.73 6.34 4.02
C ASP A 159 3.62 7.50 5.03
N SER A 160 4.29 7.38 6.17
CA SER A 160 4.42 8.45 7.17
C SER A 160 5.85 8.98 7.31
N CYS A 161 6.75 8.42 6.50
CA CYS A 161 8.17 8.70 6.48
C CYS A 161 8.61 9.13 5.07
N ASN A 162 9.84 9.64 4.93
CA ASN A 162 10.35 10.25 3.70
C ASN A 162 11.58 9.55 3.10
N GLU A 163 11.91 8.34 3.55
CA GLU A 163 13.11 7.60 3.12
C GLU A 163 13.16 7.35 1.60
N PHE A 164 12.00 7.35 0.93
CA PHE A 164 11.88 7.09 -0.51
C PHE A 164 11.62 8.35 -1.35
N GLU A 165 11.66 9.54 -0.75
CA GLU A 165 11.36 10.82 -1.41
C GLU A 165 12.21 11.06 -2.67
N LYS A 166 13.48 10.65 -2.63
CA LYS A 166 14.43 10.83 -3.74
C LYS A 166 14.33 9.74 -4.82
N ASP A 167 13.62 8.65 -4.56
CA ASP A 167 13.59 7.47 -5.42
C ASP A 167 12.24 7.25 -6.13
N CYS A 168 11.21 8.01 -5.74
CA CYS A 168 9.88 8.00 -6.37
C CYS A 168 9.76 9.01 -7.52
N THR A 169 8.71 8.89 -8.32
CA THR A 169 8.42 9.84 -9.40
C THR A 169 7.86 11.15 -8.86
N ASN A 170 6.97 11.07 -7.87
CA ASN A 170 6.38 12.24 -7.23
C ASN A 170 6.14 11.96 -5.75
N PHE A 171 6.52 12.92 -4.91
CA PHE A 171 6.35 12.83 -3.46
C PHE A 171 5.36 13.92 -3.02
N ILE A 172 4.22 13.48 -2.51
CA ILE A 172 3.11 14.35 -2.13
C ILE A 172 3.03 14.38 -0.61
N ARG A 173 3.21 15.56 -0.03
CA ARG A 173 3.08 15.77 1.41
C ARG A 173 1.71 16.34 1.71
N ALA A 174 0.92 15.61 2.50
CA ALA A 174 -0.32 16.13 3.03
C ALA A 174 -0.04 17.39 3.88
N LYS A 175 -0.94 18.37 3.87
CA LYS A 175 -0.83 19.57 4.72
C LYS A 175 -1.97 19.62 5.71
N TYR A 176 -1.66 19.80 6.98
CA TYR A 176 -2.67 19.97 8.01
C TYR A 176 -3.33 21.34 7.89
N ILE A 177 -4.66 21.38 7.85
CA ILE A 177 -5.45 22.62 7.76
C ILE A 177 -6.59 22.68 8.80
N GLY A 178 -6.64 21.71 9.73
CA GLY A 178 -7.65 21.66 10.78
C GLY A 178 -7.31 22.45 12.03
N THR A 179 -8.09 22.23 13.08
CA THR A 179 -8.00 22.93 14.39
C THR A 179 -7.62 22.03 15.58
N ASP A 180 -7.33 20.76 15.33
CA ASP A 180 -6.83 19.80 16.32
C ASP A 180 -5.40 20.14 16.72
N GLU A 181 -5.26 20.60 17.96
CA GLU A 181 -4.00 21.00 18.60
C GLU A 181 -2.90 19.94 18.52
N ARG A 182 -3.24 18.65 18.37
CA ARG A 182 -2.25 17.57 18.22
C ARG A 182 -1.43 17.68 16.94
N TYR A 183 -1.94 18.38 15.92
CA TYR A 183 -1.33 18.53 14.60
C TYR A 183 -0.91 19.96 14.29
N LYS A 184 -0.96 20.89 15.25
CA LYS A 184 -0.67 22.32 15.00
C LYS A 184 0.72 22.59 14.41
N ASN A 185 1.71 21.80 14.81
CA ASN A 185 3.09 21.91 14.30
C ASN A 185 3.38 20.91 13.17
N TYR A 186 2.38 20.18 12.68
CA TYR A 186 2.58 19.12 11.68
C TYR A 186 3.26 19.65 10.42
N ASN A 187 2.79 20.80 9.90
CA ASN A 187 3.35 21.37 8.68
C ASN A 187 4.80 21.81 8.85
N GLU A 188 5.16 22.34 10.01
CA GLU A 188 6.54 22.75 10.34
C GLU A 188 7.44 21.52 10.44
N ILE A 189 7.02 20.50 11.21
CA ILE A 189 7.76 19.25 11.37
C ILE A 189 8.04 18.58 10.02
N MET A 190 7.06 18.60 9.11
CA MET A 190 7.21 17.97 7.81
C MET A 190 7.98 18.84 6.79
N ALA A 191 8.19 20.12 7.07
CA ALA A 191 9.04 20.99 6.25
C ALA A 191 10.54 20.83 6.58
N ASP A 192 10.86 20.42 7.81
CA ASP A 192 12.24 20.23 8.30
C ASP A 192 12.82 18.82 8.05
N LYS A 193 12.01 17.90 7.50
CA LYS A 193 12.40 16.53 7.12
C LYS A 193 13.01 16.46 5.71
#